data_AF-A0A3C1TD77-F1
#
_entry.id   AF-A0A3C1TD77-F1
#
_cell.length_a   1.000
_cell.length_b   1.000
_cell.length_c   1.000
_cell.angle_alpha   90.00
_cell.angle_beta   90.00
_cell.angle_gamma   90.00
#
_symmetry.space_group_name_H-M   'P 1'
#
loop_
_entity.id
_entity.type
_entity.pdbx_description
1 polymer ?
#
loop_
_entity_poly.entity_id
_entity_poly.type
_entity_poly.pdbx_seq_one_letter_code
_entity_poly.pdbx_strand_id
1 'polypeptide(L)' 'MSQFLLDTNICVHLLKNEYGIKEKIAEVGVKLCFLSEITLAELLYGIENSAPTKRENNIERF' A
#
# COMPACT_ATOMS: atom_id res chain seq x y z
N MET A 1 -11.23 -18.81 -9.35
CA MET A 1 -10.64 -17.46 -9.48
C MET A 1 -9.67 -17.27 -8.33
N SER A 2 -8.47 -16.76 -8.61
CA SER A 2 -7.48 -16.50 -7.56
C SER A 2 -7.80 -15.20 -6.84
N GLN A 3 -7.65 -15.20 -5.52
CA GLN A 3 -7.71 -14.02 -4.65
C GLN A 3 -6.29 -13.66 -4.24
N PHE A 4 -6.01 -12.37 -4.09
CA PHE A 4 -4.67 -11.84 -3.81
C PHE A 4 -4.70 -11.07 -2.50
N LEU A 5 -3.86 -11.48 -1.55
CA LEU A 5 -3.58 -10.68 -0.36
C LEU A 5 -2.36 -9.81 -0.64
N LEU A 6 -2.52 -8.50 -0.52
CA LEU A 6 -1.43 -7.55 -0.78
C LEU A 6 -0.47 -7.54 0.40
N ASP A 7 0.82 -7.74 0.11
CA ASP A 7 1.90 -7.53 1.07
C ASP A 7 2.15 -6.04 1.28
N THR A 8 2.70 -5.70 2.45
CA THR A 8 3.01 -4.32 2.86
C THR A 8 3.93 -3.63 1.85
N ASN A 9 4.90 -4.35 1.27
CA ASN A 9 5.78 -3.78 0.24
C ASN A 9 5.00 -3.36 -1.01
N ILE A 10 4.03 -4.17 -1.45
CA ILE A 10 3.18 -3.85 -2.62
C ILE A 10 2.38 -2.59 -2.32
N CYS A 11 1.81 -2.48 -1.12
CA CYS A 11 1.08 -1.28 -0.70
C CYS A 11 1.98 -0.05 -0.64
N VAL A 12 3.19 -0.15 -0.09
CA VAL A 12 4.15 0.97 -0.05
C VAL A 12 4.48 1.47 -1.46
N HIS A 13 4.75 0.55 -2.39
CA HIS A 13 5.06 0.91 -3.78
C HIS A 13 3.83 1.44 -4.53
N LEU A 14 2.63 0.95 -4.22
CA LEU A 14 1.37 1.49 -4.73
C LEU A 14 1.18 2.95 -4.30
N LEU A 15 1.37 3.26 -3.02
CA LEU A 15 1.26 4.63 -2.46
C LEU A 15 2.32 5.59 -3.03
N LYS A 16 3.48 5.06 -3.44
CA LYS A 16 4.54 5.82 -4.13
C LYS A 16 4.34 5.93 -5.64
N ASN A 17 3.32 5.29 -6.19
CA ASN A 17 3.07 5.20 -7.63
C ASN A 17 4.27 4.61 -8.41
N GLU A 18 4.88 3.56 -7.85
CA GLU A 18 6.03 2.87 -8.44
C GLU A 18 5.59 1.56 -9.13
N TYR A 19 6.39 1.11 -10.11
CA TYR A 19 6.28 -0.20 -10.79
C TYR A 19 4.96 -0.55 -11.48
N GLY A 20 4.07 0.42 -11.68
CA GLY A 20 2.80 0.20 -12.38
C GLY A 20 1.82 -0.73 -11.63
N ILE A 21 1.89 -0.74 -10.30
CA ILE A 21 1.06 -1.62 -9.46
C ILE A 21 -0.42 -1.27 -9.59
N LYS A 22 -0.75 0.01 -9.75
CA LYS A 22 -2.13 0.48 -9.91
C LYS A 22 -2.78 -0.11 -11.16
N GLU A 23 -2.05 -0.11 -12.27
CA GLU A 23 -2.47 -0.70 -13.55
C GLU A 23 -2.65 -2.21 -13.39
N LYS A 24 -1.73 -2.87 -12.67
CA LYS A 24 -1.86 -4.32 -12.43
C LYS A 24 -3.08 -4.67 -11.58
N ILE A 25 -3.36 -3.90 -10.54
CA ILE A 25 -4.57 -4.08 -9.71
C ILE A 25 -5.83 -3.84 -10.55
N ALA A 26 -5.82 -2.86 -11.45
CA ALA A 26 -6.95 -2.61 -12.36
C ALA A 26 -7.16 -3.76 -13.36
N GLU A 27 -6.08 -4.32 -13.92
CA GLU A 27 -6.10 -5.47 -14.84
C GLU A 27 -6.65 -6.74 -14.17
N VAL A 28 -6.20 -7.02 -12.94
CA VAL A 28 -6.65 -8.19 -12.15
C VAL A 28 -8.06 -7.99 -11.60
N GLY A 29 -8.40 -6.74 -11.26
CA GLY A 29 -9.67 -6.35 -10.65
C GLY A 29 -9.56 -6.16 -9.14
N VAL A 30 -9.85 -4.95 -8.67
CA VAL A 30 -9.77 -4.53 -7.25
C VAL A 30 -10.51 -5.47 -6.31
N LYS A 31 -11.65 -6.04 -6.73
CA LYS A 31 -12.48 -6.95 -5.92
C LYS A 31 -11.79 -8.28 -5.57
N LEU A 32 -10.70 -8.62 -6.26
CA LEU A 32 -9.90 -9.82 -6.00
C LEU A 32 -8.67 -9.51 -5.14
N CYS A 33 -8.39 -8.24 -4.84
CA CYS A 33 -7.28 -7.81 -4.01
C CYS A 33 -7.78 -7.48 -2.59
N PHE A 34 -7.11 -8.04 -1.60
CA PHE A 34 -7.46 -7.92 -0.19
C PHE A 34 -6.28 -7.33 0.58
N LEU A 35 -6.59 -6.64 1.67
CA LEU A 35 -5.61 -6.09 2.60
C LEU A 35 -5.84 -6.73 3.98
N SER A 36 -4.76 -7.16 4.63
CA SER A 36 -4.82 -7.60 6.02
C SER A 36 -4.85 -6.40 6.96
N GLU A 37 -5.53 -6.50 8.09
CA GLU A 37 -5.43 -5.50 9.17
C GLU A 37 -3.99 -5.36 9.69
N ILE A 38 -3.18 -6.43 9.62
CA ILE A 38 -1.76 -6.38 9.97
C ILE A 38 -1.00 -5.47 9.01
N THR A 39 -1.25 -5.57 7.70
CA THR A 39 -0.64 -4.68 6.70
C THR A 39 -1.04 -3.23 6.95
N LEU A 40 -2.28 -2.96 7.36
CA LEU A 40 -2.72 -1.62 7.74
C LEU A 40 -1.91 -1.10 8.94
N ALA A 41 -1.73 -1.92 9.98
CA ALA A 41 -0.94 -1.55 11.14
C ALA A 41 0.53 -1.27 10.80
N GLU A 42 1.14 -2.06 9.92
CA GLU A 42 2.52 -1.85 9.46
C GLU A 42 2.68 -0.56 8.65
N LEU A 43 1.70 -0.23 7.78
CA LEU A 43 1.71 1.02 7.02
C LEU A 43 1.59 2.24 7.95
N LEU A 44 0.64 2.21 8.89
CA LEU A 44 0.45 3.27 9.88
C LEU A 44 1.69 3.44 10.77
N TYR A 45 2.27 2.33 11.24
CA TYR A 45 3.53 2.36 11.98
C TYR A 45 4.67 2.94 11.13
N GLY A 46 4.74 2.59 9.84
CA GLY A 46 5.72 3.13 8.91
C GLY A 46 5.63 4.65 8.75
N ILE A 47 4.41 5.21 8.76
CA ILE A 47 4.18 6.67 8.75
C ILE A 47 4.69 7.30 10.05
N GLU A 48 4.27 6.77 11.20
CA GLU A 48 4.61 7.31 12.53
C GLU A 48 6.11 7.26 12.82
N ASN A 49 6.77 6.17 12.42
CA ASN A 49 8.19 5.93 12.61
C ASN A 49 9.07 6.53 11.48
N SER A 50 8.47 7.22 10.50
CA SER A 50 9.24 7.88 9.44
C SER A 50 9.95 9.14 9.93
N ALA A 51 10.95 9.61 9.17
CA ALA A 51 11.62 10.87 9.46
C ALA A 51 10.60 12.02 9.52
N PRO A 52 10.70 12.97 10.47
CA PRO A 52 9.74 14.07 10.61
C PRO A 52 9.49 14.84 9.30
N THR A 53 10.53 15.01 8.47
CA THR A 53 10.46 15.68 7.17
C THR A 53 9.65 14.93 6.11
N LYS A 54 9.41 13.63 6.29
CA LYS A 54 8.65 12.78 5.36
C LYS A 54 7.25 12.43 5.88
N ARG A 55 7.02 12.58 7.17
CA ARG A 55 5.79 12.13 7.84
C ARG A 55 4.53 12.78 7.25
N GLU A 56 4.53 14.10 7.07
CA GLU A 56 3.38 14.81 6.47
C GLU A 56 3.07 14.30 5.06
N ASN A 57 4.09 14.13 4.23
CA ASN A 57 3.90 13.62 2.88
C ASN A 57 3.49 12.14 2.84
N ASN A 58 3.93 11.34 3.81
CA ASN A 58 3.49 9.95 3.95
C ASN A 58 2.02 9.87 4.38
N ILE A 59 1.54 10.79 5.24
CA ILE A 59 0.12 10.91 5.62
C ILE A 59 -0.71 11.33 4.41
N GLU A 60 -0.25 12.31 3.64
CA GLU A 60 -0.97 12.80 2.44
C GLU A 60 -1.15 11.72 1.38
N ARG A 61 -0.18 10.80 1.25
CA ARG A 61 -0.21 9.70 0.28
C ARG A 61 -1.05 8.50 0.72
N PHE A 62 -1.26 8.34 2.03
CA PHE A 62 -1.97 7.20 2.62
C PHE A 62 -3.48 7.29 2.39
#